data_AF-A0A8B7NZ73-F1
#
_entry.id   AF-A0A8B7NZ73-F1
#
_cell.length_a   1.000
_cell.length_b   1.000
_cell.length_c   1.000
_cell.angle_alpha   90.00
_cell.angle_beta   90.00
_cell.angle_gamma   90.00
#
_symmetry.space_group_name_H-M   'P 1'
#
loop_
_entity.id
_entity.type
_entity.pdbx_description
1 polymer ?
#
loop_
_entity_poly.entity_id
_entity_poly.type
_entity_poly.pdbx_seq_one_letter_code
_entity_poly.pdbx_strand_id
1 'polypeptide(L)'
;MDSKIETHGRCLADSLLYRCHLESKSDAIVTYDKENQYASNNALFVTAAEARKVLEMNIEEHYGTYVQKNEEMKKKVREKCDETSKKSLELYKRTMDSKIESHGRCLEDSLLNSYHAESKREAIATFNTECQYAKNNALFAIAAEVRKILEKNIDEHYVTYVQKNDEMKRMGRVKIVETSKKGFELYKRTMDSKIESHERCLENTILNSCHSESKSEAIAAYNMANQYAINNALFVTAAEFRKSLELNIEEHYGTYVQKNDEMKRNGRVKIEETSEKAFELYKRTMDSKIESQRRSLEESFLKSCHSESKCEAIEAYNMENQYAKTNALFVTAAEIREILEKNIEEHYGTCVQKNDEMKRKGRVKIDETSKKAFVLYKRTMDSKIETHGRCLEDSLLKSCHSESKSKAIAAYNRENQYDRNDALFVTAAEVREILELRFRPFENWTKNSKMKYQCGGEDERSNINVE
;
A
#
# COMPACT_ATOMS: atom_id res chain seq x y z
N MET A 1 96.18 24.85 -10.10
CA MET A 1 94.90 24.15 -10.31
C MET A 1 94.20 23.90 -8.98
N ASP A 2 94.89 23.28 -8.02
CA ASP A 2 94.37 23.00 -6.67
C ASP A 2 93.78 24.23 -5.97
N SER A 3 94.49 25.37 -5.90
CA SER A 3 93.94 26.58 -5.25
C SER A 3 92.72 27.19 -5.97
N LYS A 4 92.62 27.04 -7.30
CA LYS A 4 91.46 27.48 -8.10
C LYS A 4 90.25 26.55 -7.91
N ILE A 5 90.49 25.27 -7.59
CA ILE A 5 89.46 24.29 -7.27
C ILE A 5 89.06 24.37 -5.78
N GLU A 6 90.01 24.65 -4.88
CA GLU A 6 89.80 24.86 -3.44
C GLU A 6 88.99 26.12 -3.14
N THR A 7 89.26 27.22 -3.87
CA THR A 7 88.42 28.43 -3.82
C THR A 7 86.99 28.18 -4.32
N HIS A 8 86.78 27.10 -5.08
CA HIS A 8 85.45 26.64 -5.48
C HIS A 8 84.92 25.50 -4.59
N GLY A 9 85.78 24.92 -3.74
CA GLY A 9 85.51 24.00 -2.62
C GLY A 9 84.76 22.70 -2.95
N ARG A 10 84.52 22.36 -4.23
CA ARG A 10 83.28 21.64 -4.58
C ARG A 10 83.19 21.21 -6.06
N CYS A 11 82.35 20.22 -6.37
CA CYS A 11 82.06 19.69 -7.72
C CYS A 11 81.63 20.79 -8.71
N LEU A 12 82.25 20.83 -9.90
CA LEU A 12 82.10 21.88 -10.93
C LEU A 12 81.30 21.39 -12.14
N ALA A 13 80.64 22.32 -12.84
CA ALA A 13 80.10 22.04 -14.17
C ALA A 13 81.25 21.79 -15.14
N ASP A 14 81.06 20.90 -16.12
CA ASP A 14 82.15 20.49 -17.02
C ASP A 14 82.75 21.67 -17.78
N SER A 15 81.91 22.65 -18.15
CA SER A 15 82.34 23.90 -18.78
C SER A 15 83.22 24.77 -17.88
N LEU A 16 82.97 24.77 -16.56
CA LEU A 16 83.79 25.49 -15.58
C LEU A 16 85.07 24.74 -15.26
N LEU A 17 85.00 23.42 -15.09
CA LEU A 17 86.16 22.57 -14.85
C LEU A 17 87.17 22.66 -16.01
N TYR A 18 86.68 22.58 -17.24
CA TYR A 18 87.49 22.74 -18.45
C TYR A 18 88.09 24.15 -18.57
N ARG A 19 87.33 25.21 -18.20
CA ARG A 19 87.86 26.58 -18.17
C ARG A 19 88.99 26.72 -17.15
N CYS A 20 88.81 26.22 -15.93
CA CYS A 20 89.86 26.24 -14.90
C CYS A 20 91.12 25.47 -15.32
N HIS A 21 90.96 24.39 -16.09
CA HIS A 21 92.07 23.66 -16.72
C HIS A 21 92.83 24.54 -17.71
N LEU A 22 92.13 25.12 -18.69
CA LEU A 22 92.75 25.99 -19.70
C LEU A 22 93.51 27.16 -19.07
N GLU A 23 92.91 27.82 -18.08
CA GLU A 23 93.56 28.91 -17.35
C GLU A 23 94.78 28.42 -16.55
N SER A 24 94.66 27.30 -15.83
CA SER A 24 95.79 26.74 -15.06
C SER A 24 96.93 26.27 -15.96
N LYS A 25 96.62 25.66 -17.10
CA LYS A 25 97.59 25.22 -18.10
C LYS A 25 98.30 26.42 -18.71
N SER A 26 97.56 27.46 -19.08
CA SER A 26 98.14 28.72 -19.58
C SER A 26 99.09 29.34 -18.56
N ASP A 27 98.67 29.47 -17.30
CA ASP A 27 99.49 30.06 -16.23
C ASP A 27 100.78 29.26 -15.99
N ALA A 28 100.69 27.93 -16.00
CA ALA A 28 101.84 27.04 -15.80
C ALA A 28 102.85 27.14 -16.96
N ILE A 29 102.36 27.16 -18.21
CA ILE A 29 103.21 27.32 -19.41
C ILE A 29 103.88 28.70 -19.41
N VAL A 30 103.13 29.78 -19.12
CA VAL A 30 103.67 31.14 -19.06
C VAL A 30 104.74 31.27 -17.97
N THR A 31 104.52 30.64 -16.80
CA THR A 31 105.50 30.64 -15.71
C THR A 31 106.77 29.88 -16.12
N TYR A 32 106.61 28.69 -16.72
CA TYR A 32 107.72 27.90 -17.24
C TYR A 32 108.53 28.67 -18.30
N ASP A 33 107.85 29.27 -19.27
CA ASP A 33 108.49 30.03 -20.34
C ASP A 33 109.21 31.28 -19.79
N LYS A 34 108.69 31.91 -18.73
CA LYS A 34 109.31 33.04 -18.03
C LYS A 34 110.57 32.65 -17.26
N GLU A 35 110.58 31.49 -16.62
CA GLU A 35 111.73 30.99 -15.86
C GLU A 35 112.83 30.43 -16.79
N ASN A 36 112.48 30.06 -18.03
CA ASN A 36 113.38 29.46 -19.01
C ASN A 36 113.69 30.37 -20.22
N GLN A 37 113.54 31.69 -20.10
CA GLN A 37 113.68 32.66 -21.20
C GLN A 37 115.03 32.61 -21.95
N TYR A 38 116.10 32.14 -21.32
CA TYR A 38 117.44 32.05 -21.91
C TYR A 38 117.74 30.70 -22.59
N ALA A 39 116.85 29.71 -22.45
CA ALA A 39 117.03 28.39 -23.05
C ALA A 39 116.72 28.37 -24.56
N SER A 40 116.06 29.40 -25.10
CA SER A 40 115.69 29.49 -26.52
C SER A 40 116.88 29.67 -27.47
N ASN A 41 118.03 30.13 -26.97
CA ASN A 41 119.15 30.61 -27.78
C ASN A 41 120.46 29.80 -27.57
N ASN A 42 120.38 28.60 -26.97
CA ASN A 42 121.57 27.83 -26.62
C ASN A 42 121.36 26.30 -26.74
N ALA A 43 122.43 25.51 -26.56
CA ALA A 43 122.42 24.04 -26.67
C ALA A 43 121.41 23.31 -25.76
N LEU A 44 120.82 24.01 -24.77
CA LEU A 44 119.81 23.50 -23.84
C LEU A 44 118.36 23.56 -24.38
N PHE A 45 118.15 24.12 -25.59
CA PHE A 45 116.82 24.27 -26.18
C PHE A 45 116.05 22.95 -26.29
N VAL A 46 116.71 21.88 -26.71
CA VAL A 46 116.09 20.55 -26.87
C VAL A 46 115.60 20.03 -25.52
N THR A 47 116.42 20.13 -24.48
CA THR A 47 116.08 19.70 -23.12
C THR A 47 114.95 20.55 -22.52
N ALA A 48 114.94 21.85 -22.76
CA ALA A 48 113.86 22.74 -22.31
C ALA A 48 112.54 22.47 -23.05
N ALA A 49 112.58 22.11 -24.33
CA ALA A 49 111.40 21.71 -25.09
C ALA A 49 110.83 20.35 -24.64
N GLU A 50 111.71 19.39 -24.30
CA GLU A 50 111.32 18.11 -23.72
C GLU A 50 110.70 18.28 -22.32
N ALA A 51 111.31 19.08 -21.45
CA ALA A 51 110.78 19.38 -20.13
C ALA A 51 109.42 20.12 -20.20
N ARG A 52 109.22 21.00 -21.18
CA ARG A 52 107.91 21.61 -21.45
C ARG A 52 106.85 20.58 -21.85
N LYS A 53 107.19 19.63 -22.73
CA LYS A 53 106.28 18.53 -23.09
C LYS A 53 105.92 17.65 -21.89
N VAL A 54 106.91 17.36 -21.04
CA VAL A 54 106.68 16.61 -19.78
C VAL A 54 105.75 17.40 -18.85
N LEU A 55 105.94 18.71 -18.71
CA LEU A 55 105.05 19.57 -17.94
C LEU A 55 103.62 19.58 -18.49
N GLU A 56 103.46 19.74 -19.81
CA GLU A 56 102.14 19.69 -20.46
C GLU A 56 101.44 18.33 -20.27
N MET A 57 102.18 17.22 -20.41
CA MET A 57 101.68 15.87 -20.11
C MET A 57 101.21 15.75 -18.66
N ASN A 58 102.03 16.19 -17.70
CA ASN A 58 101.69 16.13 -16.28
C ASN A 58 100.44 16.98 -15.95
N ILE A 59 100.29 18.14 -16.59
CA ILE A 59 99.08 18.99 -16.44
C ILE A 59 97.83 18.27 -16.96
N GLU A 60 97.90 17.62 -18.12
CA GLU A 60 96.76 16.86 -18.67
C GLU A 60 96.42 15.62 -17.83
N GLU A 61 97.42 14.89 -17.33
CA GLU A 61 97.22 13.76 -16.42
C GLU A 61 96.55 14.21 -15.11
N HIS A 62 96.99 15.35 -14.56
CA HIS A 62 96.40 15.92 -13.37
C HIS A 62 94.96 16.40 -13.60
N TYR A 63 94.64 16.93 -14.78
CA TYR A 63 93.27 17.27 -15.18
C TYR A 63 92.38 16.02 -15.32
N GLY A 64 92.89 14.95 -15.93
CA GLY A 64 92.17 13.67 -16.04
C GLY A 64 91.76 13.12 -14.68
N THR A 65 92.65 13.18 -13.70
CA THR A 65 92.36 12.82 -12.29
C THR A 65 91.25 13.68 -11.69
N TYR A 66 91.23 14.99 -11.98
CA TYR A 66 90.18 15.89 -11.53
C TYR A 66 88.83 15.62 -12.18
N VAL A 67 88.79 15.32 -13.48
CA VAL A 67 87.57 14.94 -14.19
C VAL A 67 86.97 13.68 -13.56
N GLN A 68 87.78 12.65 -13.31
CA GLN A 68 87.32 11.41 -12.69
C GLN A 68 86.75 11.64 -11.27
N LYS A 69 87.44 12.44 -10.46
CA LYS A 69 86.96 12.81 -9.11
C LYS A 69 85.67 13.64 -9.17
N ASN A 70 85.51 14.49 -10.20
CA ASN A 70 84.29 15.27 -10.42
C ASN A 70 83.10 14.38 -10.80
N GLU A 71 83.31 13.38 -11.68
CA GLU A 71 82.30 12.39 -12.04
C GLU A 71 81.88 11.50 -10.86
N GLU A 72 82.83 11.04 -10.03
CA GLU A 72 82.50 10.30 -8.81
C GLU A 72 81.64 11.13 -7.83
N MET A 73 81.92 12.42 -7.71
CA MET A 73 81.10 13.33 -6.91
C MET A 73 79.70 13.50 -7.49
N LYS A 74 79.56 13.69 -8.81
CA LYS A 74 78.24 13.76 -9.48
C LYS A 74 77.44 12.48 -9.22
N LYS A 75 78.07 11.30 -9.36
CA LYS A 75 77.44 10.00 -9.11
C LYS A 75 76.95 9.88 -7.67
N LYS A 76 77.79 10.18 -6.67
CA LYS A 76 77.40 10.15 -5.25
C LYS A 76 76.25 11.10 -4.94
N VAL A 77 76.23 12.29 -5.54
CA VAL A 77 75.13 13.25 -5.35
C VAL A 77 73.85 12.76 -6.01
N ARG A 78 73.94 12.16 -7.21
CA ARG A 78 72.79 11.55 -7.87
C ARG A 78 72.18 10.44 -7.02
N GLU A 79 72.99 9.50 -6.54
CA GLU A 79 72.56 8.41 -5.65
C GLU A 79 71.84 8.95 -4.41
N LYS A 80 72.40 9.98 -3.77
CA LYS A 80 71.79 10.62 -2.60
C LYS A 80 70.47 11.32 -2.94
N CYS A 81 70.40 12.05 -4.05
CA CYS A 81 69.16 12.70 -4.49
C CYS A 81 68.08 11.67 -4.83
N ASP A 82 68.45 10.57 -5.49
CA ASP A 82 67.52 9.48 -5.84
C ASP A 82 67.00 8.78 -4.57
N GLU A 83 67.84 8.60 -3.54
CA GLU A 83 67.41 8.03 -2.26
C GLU A 83 66.46 8.97 -1.50
N THR A 84 66.78 10.27 -1.42
CA THR A 84 65.90 11.29 -0.83
C THR A 84 64.58 11.42 -1.60
N SER A 85 64.61 11.29 -2.94
CA SER A 85 63.42 11.25 -3.79
C SER A 85 62.50 10.08 -3.43
N LYS A 86 63.05 8.88 -3.26
CA LYS A 86 62.29 7.71 -2.80
C LYS A 86 61.64 7.94 -1.43
N LYS A 87 62.39 8.46 -0.46
CA LYS A 87 61.87 8.78 0.88
C LYS A 87 60.75 9.82 0.84
N SER A 88 60.92 10.85 0.00
CA SER A 88 59.92 11.91 -0.18
C SER A 88 58.64 11.40 -0.85
N LEU A 89 58.76 10.50 -1.84
CA LEU A 89 57.60 9.85 -2.47
C LEU A 89 56.86 8.95 -1.47
N GLU A 90 57.59 8.25 -0.60
CA GLU A 90 56.98 7.40 0.42
C GLU A 90 56.27 8.21 1.51
N LEU A 91 56.84 9.37 1.88
CA LEU A 91 56.16 10.34 2.73
C LEU A 91 54.83 10.78 2.11
N TYR A 92 54.84 11.19 0.83
CA TYR A 92 53.62 11.56 0.10
C TYR A 92 52.53 10.47 0.18
N LYS A 93 52.90 9.22 -0.14
CA LYS A 93 51.97 8.07 -0.06
C LYS A 93 51.40 7.91 1.33
N ARG A 94 52.24 7.90 2.37
CA ARG A 94 51.80 7.75 3.76
C ARG A 94 50.84 8.86 4.19
N THR A 95 51.14 10.11 3.84
CA THR A 95 50.25 11.25 4.15
C THR A 95 48.92 11.17 3.42
N MET A 96 48.92 10.76 2.14
CA MET A 96 47.68 10.58 1.36
C MET A 96 46.84 9.43 1.92
N ASP A 97 47.46 8.28 2.18
CA ASP A 97 46.80 7.10 2.74
C ASP A 97 46.17 7.44 4.09
N SER A 98 46.91 8.10 4.99
CA SER A 98 46.40 8.51 6.30
C SER A 98 45.21 9.47 6.19
N LYS A 99 45.26 10.46 5.29
CA LYS A 99 44.15 11.41 5.08
C LYS A 99 42.91 10.72 4.51
N ILE A 100 43.07 9.80 3.56
CA ILE A 100 41.96 9.04 2.97
C ILE A 100 41.36 8.07 4.00
N GLU A 101 42.20 7.36 4.74
CA GLU A 101 41.79 6.39 5.76
C GLU A 101 41.04 7.07 6.92
N SER A 102 41.50 8.24 7.36
CA SER A 102 40.81 9.03 8.40
C SER A 102 39.37 9.40 8.03
N HIS A 103 39.07 9.54 6.73
CA HIS A 103 37.72 9.80 6.25
C HIS A 103 36.91 8.51 6.06
N GLY A 104 37.57 7.39 5.75
CA GLY A 104 36.95 6.06 5.61
C GLY A 104 35.86 5.97 4.53
N ARG A 105 35.77 6.95 3.61
CA ARG A 105 34.70 7.12 2.61
C ARG A 105 35.23 7.80 1.35
N CYS A 106 34.44 7.78 0.27
CA CYS A 106 34.74 8.57 -0.92
C CYS A 106 34.72 10.07 -0.61
N LEU A 107 35.71 10.80 -1.14
CA LEU A 107 35.89 12.23 -0.97
C LEU A 107 35.28 13.00 -2.14
N GLU A 108 34.90 14.25 -1.87
CA GLU A 108 34.68 15.23 -2.93
C GLU A 108 35.98 15.49 -3.68
N ASP A 109 35.88 15.79 -4.97
CA ASP A 109 37.05 16.01 -5.83
C ASP A 109 37.87 17.23 -5.38
N SER A 110 37.20 18.26 -4.89
CA SER A 110 37.81 19.44 -4.28
C SER A 110 38.70 19.06 -3.08
N LEU A 111 38.18 18.22 -2.18
CA LEU A 111 38.88 17.79 -0.97
C LEU A 111 40.05 16.84 -1.29
N LEU A 112 39.85 15.89 -2.21
CA LEU A 112 40.91 15.00 -2.67
C LEU A 112 42.07 15.79 -3.33
N ASN A 113 41.73 16.78 -4.18
CA ASN A 113 42.71 17.68 -4.77
C ASN A 113 43.47 18.50 -3.71
N SER A 114 42.77 18.96 -2.66
CA SER A 114 43.39 19.68 -1.54
C SER A 114 44.41 18.81 -0.81
N TYR A 115 44.05 17.55 -0.50
CA TYR A 115 44.96 16.61 0.15
C TYR A 115 46.18 16.29 -0.73
N HIS A 116 46.00 16.16 -2.04
CA HIS A 116 47.11 15.99 -2.96
C HIS A 116 48.04 17.21 -2.96
N ALA A 117 47.49 18.42 -3.07
CA ALA A 117 48.28 19.65 -3.11
C ALA A 117 49.12 19.84 -1.83
N GLU A 118 48.53 19.54 -0.68
CA GLU A 118 49.21 19.63 0.62
C GLU A 118 50.30 18.56 0.75
N SER A 119 49.97 17.29 0.50
CA SER A 119 50.93 16.17 0.61
C SER A 119 52.07 16.29 -0.41
N LYS A 120 51.78 16.77 -1.63
CA LYS A 120 52.80 17.08 -2.65
C LYS A 120 53.73 18.19 -2.17
N ARG A 121 53.19 19.26 -1.59
CA ARG A 121 53.99 20.37 -1.05
C ARG A 121 54.92 19.89 0.05
N GLU A 122 54.42 19.05 0.97
CA GLU A 122 55.21 18.49 2.06
C GLU A 122 56.36 17.61 1.55
N ALA A 123 56.07 16.67 0.63
CA ALA A 123 57.09 15.82 0.03
C ALA A 123 58.17 16.62 -0.72
N ILE A 124 57.78 17.65 -1.49
CA ILE A 124 58.73 18.50 -2.21
C ILE A 124 59.55 19.38 -1.26
N ALA A 125 58.95 19.87 -0.17
CA ALA A 125 59.68 20.62 0.85
C ALA A 125 60.75 19.76 1.55
N THR A 126 60.41 18.51 1.89
CA THR A 126 61.35 17.53 2.46
C THR A 126 62.49 17.25 1.50
N PHE A 127 62.20 16.96 0.23
CA PHE A 127 63.22 16.76 -0.81
C PHE A 127 64.17 17.97 -0.92
N ASN A 128 63.60 19.17 -1.04
CA ASN A 128 64.39 20.39 -1.19
C ASN A 128 65.30 20.61 0.02
N THR A 129 64.81 20.34 1.23
CA THR A 129 65.57 20.52 2.48
C THR A 129 66.75 19.54 2.57
N GLU A 130 66.53 18.26 2.26
CA GLU A 130 67.60 17.25 2.29
C GLU A 130 68.62 17.43 1.16
N CYS A 131 68.20 17.96 0.01
CA CYS A 131 69.06 18.24 -1.14
C CYS A 131 69.69 19.66 -1.14
N GLN A 132 69.51 20.47 -0.09
CA GLN A 132 70.05 21.84 0.02
C GLN A 132 71.57 21.95 -0.15
N TYR A 133 72.31 20.85 0.03
CA TYR A 133 73.76 20.80 -0.10
C TYR A 133 74.25 20.95 -1.56
N ALA A 134 73.37 20.82 -2.55
CA ALA A 134 73.65 20.91 -3.97
C ALA A 134 73.79 22.35 -4.52
N LYS A 135 74.32 23.30 -3.73
CA LYS A 135 74.45 24.73 -4.09
C LYS A 135 75.48 25.07 -5.19
N ASN A 136 76.13 24.09 -5.81
CA ASN A 136 76.96 24.33 -7.00
C ASN A 136 76.16 24.10 -8.27
N ASN A 137 76.46 24.85 -9.34
CA ASN A 137 75.78 24.76 -10.63
C ASN A 137 75.60 23.31 -11.17
N ALA A 138 76.60 22.43 -11.05
CA ALA A 138 76.50 21.05 -11.53
C ALA A 138 75.57 20.16 -10.67
N LEU A 139 75.64 20.31 -9.36
CA LEU A 139 74.85 19.51 -8.42
C LEU A 139 73.40 19.99 -8.38
N PHE A 140 73.18 21.29 -8.60
CA PHE A 140 71.85 21.88 -8.72
C PHE A 140 71.08 21.31 -9.91
N ALA A 141 71.73 21.12 -11.05
CA ALA A 141 71.12 20.52 -12.24
C ALA A 141 70.63 19.08 -11.96
N ILE A 142 71.45 18.27 -11.28
CA ILE A 142 71.09 16.91 -10.87
C ILE A 142 69.89 16.93 -9.92
N ALA A 143 69.93 17.76 -8.88
CA ALA A 143 68.83 17.86 -7.92
C ALA A 143 67.52 18.34 -8.59
N ALA A 144 67.60 19.27 -9.54
CA ALA A 144 66.45 19.77 -10.29
C ALA A 144 65.86 18.70 -11.23
N GLU A 145 66.70 17.89 -11.88
CA GLU A 145 66.26 16.76 -12.70
C GLU A 145 65.54 15.72 -11.84
N VAL A 146 66.15 15.29 -10.72
CA VAL A 146 65.56 14.32 -9.80
C VAL A 146 64.25 14.85 -9.19
N ARG A 147 64.18 16.15 -8.88
CA ARG A 147 62.94 16.79 -8.43
C ARG A 147 61.82 16.70 -9.47
N LYS A 148 62.11 16.92 -10.76
CA LYS A 148 61.11 16.77 -11.82
C LYS A 148 60.61 15.32 -11.92
N ILE A 149 61.51 14.35 -11.75
CA ILE A 149 61.14 12.93 -11.71
C ILE A 149 60.25 12.65 -10.49
N LEU A 150 60.57 13.20 -9.31
CA LEU A 150 59.74 13.08 -8.11
C LEU A 150 58.34 13.69 -8.31
N GLU A 151 58.25 14.92 -8.83
CA GLU A 151 56.97 15.59 -9.10
C GLU A 151 56.12 14.76 -10.07
N LYS A 152 56.73 14.22 -11.13
CA LYS A 152 56.06 13.31 -12.07
C LYS A 152 55.56 12.04 -11.39
N ASN A 153 56.38 11.39 -10.57
CA ASN A 153 55.99 10.17 -9.86
C ASN A 153 54.87 10.42 -8.84
N ILE A 154 54.86 11.59 -8.19
CA ILE A 154 53.77 12.01 -7.29
C ILE A 154 52.46 12.17 -8.08
N ASP A 155 52.51 12.84 -9.23
CA ASP A 155 51.34 13.06 -10.08
C ASP A 155 50.80 11.76 -10.67
N GLU A 156 51.69 10.84 -11.10
CA GLU A 156 51.31 9.49 -11.53
C GLU A 156 50.63 8.70 -10.41
N HIS A 157 51.14 8.77 -9.17
CA HIS A 157 50.49 8.14 -8.03
C HIS A 157 49.15 8.80 -7.66
N TYR A 158 49.00 10.11 -7.89
CA TYR A 158 47.74 10.80 -7.65
C TYR A 158 46.60 10.24 -8.53
N VAL A 159 46.90 9.92 -9.79
CA VAL A 159 45.92 9.27 -10.69
C VAL A 159 45.36 7.98 -10.09
N THR A 160 46.20 7.18 -9.41
CA THR A 160 45.74 5.96 -8.73
C THR A 160 44.76 6.27 -7.58
N TYR A 161 44.99 7.35 -6.83
CA TYR A 161 44.08 7.78 -5.76
C TYR A 161 42.74 8.28 -6.31
N VAL A 162 42.76 9.03 -7.43
CA VAL A 162 41.54 9.45 -8.13
C VAL A 162 40.72 8.24 -8.56
N GLN A 163 41.34 7.26 -9.23
CA GLN A 163 40.67 6.03 -9.67
C GLN A 163 40.05 5.25 -8.49
N LYS A 164 40.78 5.09 -7.38
CA LYS A 164 40.24 4.45 -6.17
C LYS A 164 39.06 5.23 -5.60
N ASN A 165 39.12 6.56 -5.58
CA ASN A 165 38.03 7.40 -5.09
C ASN A 165 36.77 7.27 -5.95
N ASP A 166 36.93 7.27 -7.27
CA ASP A 166 35.82 7.10 -8.21
C ASP A 166 35.17 5.72 -8.12
N GLU A 167 35.97 4.68 -7.91
CA GLU A 167 35.47 3.33 -7.66
C GLU A 167 34.63 3.27 -6.37
N MET A 168 35.10 3.94 -5.29
CA MET A 168 34.31 4.06 -4.05
C MET A 168 33.01 4.82 -4.27
N LYS A 169 33.00 5.91 -5.06
CA LYS A 169 31.77 6.62 -5.42
C LYS A 169 30.80 5.71 -6.18
N ARG A 170 31.30 4.95 -7.16
CA ARG A 170 30.50 4.02 -7.97
C ARG A 170 29.84 2.95 -7.11
N MET A 171 30.63 2.31 -6.24
CA MET A 171 30.11 1.29 -5.31
C MET A 171 29.09 1.87 -4.32
N GLY A 172 29.34 3.09 -3.81
CA GLY A 172 28.39 3.78 -2.95
C GLY A 172 27.07 4.11 -3.65
N ARG A 173 27.09 4.52 -4.93
CA ARG A 173 25.87 4.72 -5.75
C ARG A 173 25.06 3.44 -5.90
N VAL A 174 25.73 2.31 -6.20
CA VAL A 174 25.06 1.00 -6.29
C VAL A 174 24.35 0.65 -4.99
N LYS A 175 25.01 0.88 -3.85
CA LYS A 175 24.44 0.63 -2.52
C LYS A 175 23.23 1.54 -2.23
N ILE A 176 23.27 2.81 -2.61
CA ILE A 176 22.13 3.75 -2.47
C ILE A 176 20.92 3.25 -3.26
N VAL A 177 21.13 2.86 -4.51
CA VAL A 177 20.07 2.30 -5.38
C VAL A 177 19.45 1.05 -4.74
N GLU A 178 20.29 0.13 -4.26
CA GLU A 178 19.83 -1.10 -3.61
C GLU A 178 19.04 -0.80 -2.33
N THR A 179 19.49 0.17 -1.54
CA THR A 179 18.81 0.58 -0.31
C THR A 179 17.46 1.24 -0.60
N SER A 180 17.34 2.06 -1.65
CA SER A 180 16.06 2.61 -2.10
C SER A 180 15.09 1.50 -2.49
N LYS A 181 15.54 0.50 -3.26
CA LYS A 181 14.73 -0.69 -3.60
C LYS A 181 14.26 -1.45 -2.35
N LYS A 182 15.16 -1.70 -1.39
CA LYS A 182 14.81 -2.36 -0.12
C LYS A 182 13.82 -1.54 0.71
N GLY A 183 13.95 -0.22 0.72
CA GLY A 183 12.98 0.68 1.35
C GLY A 183 11.59 0.57 0.73
N PHE A 184 11.50 0.52 -0.59
CA PHE A 184 10.22 0.35 -1.28
C PHE A 184 9.58 -1.02 -1.02
N GLU A 185 10.36 -2.09 -1.01
CA GLU A 185 9.87 -3.43 -0.67
C GLU A 185 9.43 -3.53 0.80
N LEU A 186 10.10 -2.82 1.72
CA LEU A 186 9.66 -2.70 3.11
C LEU A 186 8.30 -1.98 3.20
N TYR A 187 8.11 -0.90 2.43
CA TYR A 187 6.81 -0.21 2.35
C TYR A 187 5.70 -1.17 1.90
N LYS A 188 5.89 -1.93 0.82
CA LYS A 188 4.90 -2.90 0.33
C LYS A 188 4.57 -3.94 1.39
N ARG A 189 5.60 -4.58 1.98
CA ARG A 189 5.40 -5.64 2.98
C ARG A 189 4.62 -5.14 4.20
N THR A 190 4.96 -3.94 4.69
CA THR A 190 4.28 -3.36 5.85
C THR A 190 2.85 -2.96 5.52
N MET A 191 2.60 -2.39 4.33
CA MET A 191 1.24 -2.10 3.85
C MET A 191 0.40 -3.37 3.69
N ASP A 192 0.92 -4.38 3.02
CA ASP A 192 0.24 -5.67 2.82
C ASP A 192 -0.12 -6.30 4.17
N SER A 193 0.82 -6.33 5.13
CA SER A 193 0.58 -6.86 6.46
C SER A 193 -0.50 -6.08 7.24
N LYS A 194 -0.51 -4.74 7.15
CA LYS A 194 -1.51 -3.90 7.81
C LYS A 194 -2.91 -4.03 7.17
N ILE A 195 -2.98 -4.29 5.86
CA ILE A 195 -4.25 -4.53 5.16
C ILE A 195 -4.76 -5.94 5.44
N GLU A 196 -3.88 -6.95 5.41
CA GLU A 196 -4.23 -8.36 5.65
C GLU A 196 -4.80 -8.56 7.05
N SER A 197 -4.27 -7.87 8.06
CA SER A 197 -4.79 -7.93 9.43
C SER A 197 -6.23 -7.46 9.59
N HIS A 198 -6.79 -6.76 8.62
CA HIS A 198 -8.14 -6.21 8.70
C HIS A 198 -9.20 -7.06 7.98
N GLU A 199 -8.82 -8.13 7.26
CA GLU A 199 -9.68 -9.09 6.50
C GLU A 199 -10.72 -8.46 5.53
N ARG A 200 -10.91 -7.14 5.54
CA ARG A 200 -12.00 -6.38 4.92
C ARG A 200 -11.49 -5.00 4.49
N CYS A 201 -12.35 -4.25 3.78
CA CYS A 201 -12.03 -2.89 3.39
C CYS A 201 -11.80 -1.99 4.60
N LEU A 202 -10.84 -1.08 4.48
CA LEU A 202 -10.52 -0.09 5.49
C LEU A 202 -11.28 1.22 5.25
N GLU A 203 -11.60 1.90 6.35
CA GLU A 203 -11.96 3.32 6.28
C GLU A 203 -10.78 4.11 5.71
N ASN A 204 -11.08 5.19 4.97
CA ASN A 204 -10.04 6.00 4.32
C ASN A 204 -9.04 6.57 5.34
N THR A 205 -9.52 6.95 6.53
CA THR A 205 -8.70 7.43 7.65
C THR A 205 -7.69 6.36 8.11
N ILE A 206 -8.13 5.11 8.23
CA ILE A 206 -7.27 3.99 8.64
C ILE A 206 -6.27 3.67 7.53
N LEU A 207 -6.71 3.57 6.29
CA LEU A 207 -5.83 3.30 5.14
C LEU A 207 -4.74 4.38 5.00
N ASN A 208 -5.10 5.66 5.17
CA ASN A 208 -4.15 6.78 5.16
C ASN A 208 -3.16 6.69 6.34
N SER A 209 -3.61 6.25 7.52
CA SER A 209 -2.72 6.02 8.67
C SER A 209 -1.71 4.92 8.37
N CYS A 210 -2.17 3.77 7.85
CA CYS A 210 -1.30 2.67 7.47
C CYS A 210 -0.25 3.13 6.44
N HIS A 211 -0.66 3.87 5.42
CA HIS A 211 0.23 4.45 4.43
C HIS A 211 1.27 5.38 5.05
N SER A 212 0.83 6.32 5.89
CA SER A 212 1.72 7.31 6.52
C SER A 212 2.77 6.64 7.41
N GLU A 213 2.38 5.64 8.19
CA GLU A 213 3.28 4.87 9.03
C GLU A 213 4.25 4.02 8.20
N SER A 214 3.76 3.23 7.24
CA SER A 214 4.59 2.39 6.36
C SER A 214 5.58 3.22 5.54
N LYS A 215 5.15 4.39 5.05
CA LYS A 215 6.03 5.36 4.39
C LYS A 215 7.12 5.83 5.34
N SER A 216 6.74 6.22 6.56
CA SER A 216 7.69 6.70 7.57
C SER A 216 8.73 5.63 7.94
N GLU A 217 8.30 4.37 8.10
CA GLU A 217 9.17 3.22 8.36
C GLU A 217 10.16 2.99 7.20
N ALA A 218 9.69 3.01 5.96
CA ALA A 218 10.54 2.85 4.77
C ALA A 218 11.58 3.98 4.63
N ILE A 219 11.17 5.23 4.85
CA ILE A 219 12.06 6.39 4.79
C ILE A 219 13.07 6.38 5.94
N ALA A 220 12.65 5.99 7.15
CA ALA A 220 13.54 5.83 8.28
C ALA A 220 14.61 4.75 8.01
N ALA A 221 14.22 3.59 7.48
CA ALA A 221 15.14 2.52 7.11
C ALA A 221 16.14 2.98 6.04
N TYR A 222 15.66 3.68 5.01
CA TYR A 222 16.52 4.26 3.97
C TYR A 222 17.53 5.26 4.55
N ASN A 223 17.08 6.20 5.39
CA ASN A 223 17.93 7.20 6.01
C ASN A 223 18.97 6.57 6.92
N MET A 224 18.60 5.55 7.70
CA MET A 224 19.51 4.85 8.60
C MET A 224 20.62 4.12 7.82
N ALA A 225 20.26 3.41 6.75
CA ALA A 225 21.22 2.71 5.90
C ALA A 225 22.14 3.67 5.13
N ASN A 226 21.68 4.89 4.83
CA ASN A 226 22.45 5.93 4.14
C ASN A 226 22.92 7.07 5.03
N GLN A 227 22.88 6.93 6.36
CA GLN A 227 23.26 8.00 7.31
C GLN A 227 24.68 8.52 7.09
N TYR A 228 25.53 7.66 6.56
CA TYR A 228 26.93 7.92 6.25
C TYR A 228 27.17 8.59 4.91
N ALA A 229 26.17 8.66 4.04
CA ALA A 229 26.20 9.43 2.80
C ALA A 229 26.02 10.93 3.06
N ILE A 230 25.56 11.33 4.25
CA ILE A 230 25.27 12.72 4.61
C ILE A 230 26.55 13.60 4.61
N ASN A 231 27.71 12.99 4.88
CA ASN A 231 28.99 13.69 4.99
C ASN A 231 30.00 13.26 3.90
N ASN A 232 29.53 12.82 2.74
CA ASN A 232 30.41 12.42 1.64
C ASN A 232 29.92 12.91 0.28
N ALA A 233 30.71 12.66 -0.77
CA ALA A 233 30.40 13.05 -2.15
C ALA A 233 29.10 12.48 -2.74
N LEU A 234 28.41 11.58 -2.02
CA LEU A 234 27.16 10.94 -2.44
C LEU A 234 25.93 11.54 -1.77
N PHE A 235 26.05 12.58 -0.94
CA PHE A 235 24.93 13.22 -0.27
C PHE A 235 23.81 13.61 -1.24
N VAL A 236 24.14 14.30 -2.32
CA VAL A 236 23.18 14.74 -3.34
C VAL A 236 22.47 13.54 -3.96
N THR A 237 23.22 12.51 -4.35
CA THR A 237 22.65 11.29 -4.91
C THR A 237 21.73 10.58 -3.91
N ALA A 238 22.12 10.48 -2.63
CA ALA A 238 21.27 9.90 -1.60
C ALA A 238 19.96 10.68 -1.40
N ALA A 239 20.00 12.02 -1.50
CA ALA A 239 18.81 12.86 -1.42
C ALA A 239 17.89 12.69 -2.64
N GLU A 240 18.45 12.57 -3.85
CA GLU A 240 17.68 12.30 -5.07
C GLU A 240 16.96 10.95 -5.01
N PHE A 241 17.66 9.89 -4.61
CA PHE A 241 17.07 8.56 -4.47
C PHE A 241 16.05 8.47 -3.33
N ARG A 242 16.19 9.30 -2.29
CA ARG A 242 15.16 9.45 -1.26
C ARG A 242 13.88 10.04 -1.85
N LYS A 243 13.98 11.14 -2.60
CA LYS A 243 12.82 11.76 -3.26
C LYS A 243 12.16 10.80 -4.24
N SER A 244 12.95 10.05 -5.01
CA SER A 244 12.42 9.03 -5.92
C SER A 244 11.72 7.90 -5.16
N LEU A 245 12.25 7.46 -4.02
CA LEU A 245 11.59 6.49 -3.15
C LEU A 245 10.25 7.01 -2.63
N GLU A 246 10.21 8.25 -2.13
CA GLU A 246 8.97 8.89 -1.66
C GLU A 246 7.93 8.95 -2.79
N LEU A 247 8.33 9.36 -4.00
CA LEU A 247 7.44 9.44 -5.16
C LEU A 247 6.91 8.06 -5.58
N ASN A 248 7.77 7.04 -5.64
CA ASN A 248 7.35 5.67 -5.95
C ASN A 248 6.36 5.12 -4.90
N ILE A 249 6.54 5.48 -3.62
CA ILE A 249 5.62 5.12 -2.54
C ILE A 249 4.24 5.77 -2.77
N GLU A 250 4.20 7.07 -3.08
CA GLU A 250 2.94 7.80 -3.36
C GLU A 250 2.22 7.25 -4.58
N GLU A 251 2.94 7.01 -5.68
CA GLU A 251 2.36 6.41 -6.89
C GLU A 251 1.79 5.02 -6.62
N HIS A 252 2.53 4.20 -5.88
CA HIS A 252 2.08 2.84 -5.54
C HIS A 252 0.93 2.83 -4.53
N TYR A 253 0.80 3.86 -3.70
CA TYR A 253 -0.35 3.99 -2.79
C TYR A 253 -1.68 4.03 -3.54
N GLY A 254 -1.70 4.61 -4.75
CA GLY A 254 -2.88 4.57 -5.62
C GLY A 254 -3.40 3.15 -5.90
N THR A 255 -2.51 2.16 -6.00
CA THR A 255 -2.90 0.75 -6.18
C THR A 255 -3.61 0.19 -4.95
N TYR A 256 -3.16 0.56 -3.75
CA TYR A 256 -3.81 0.16 -2.49
C TYR A 256 -5.18 0.82 -2.32
N VAL A 257 -5.33 2.08 -2.71
CA VAL A 257 -6.63 2.77 -2.72
C VAL A 257 -7.61 2.07 -3.65
N GLN A 258 -7.20 1.76 -4.89
CA GLN A 258 -8.03 1.05 -5.86
C GLN A 258 -8.49 -0.32 -5.34
N LYS A 259 -7.56 -1.10 -4.77
CA LYS A 259 -7.87 -2.40 -4.17
C LYS A 259 -8.87 -2.26 -3.01
N ASN A 260 -8.70 -1.25 -2.16
CA ASN A 260 -9.61 -0.99 -1.05
C ASN A 260 -11.03 -0.62 -1.55
N ASP A 261 -11.13 0.20 -2.59
CA ASP A 261 -12.42 0.59 -3.18
C ASP A 261 -13.12 -0.58 -3.89
N GLU A 262 -12.37 -1.50 -4.48
CA GLU A 262 -12.91 -2.76 -5.00
C GLU A 262 -13.46 -3.64 -3.88
N MET A 263 -12.75 -3.75 -2.76
CA MET A 263 -13.24 -4.47 -1.58
C MET A 263 -14.52 -3.85 -1.02
N LYS A 264 -14.64 -2.51 -0.99
CA LYS A 264 -15.87 -1.82 -0.58
C LYS A 264 -17.04 -2.14 -1.51
N ARG A 265 -16.82 -2.08 -2.83
CA ARG A 265 -17.86 -2.43 -3.82
C ARG A 265 -18.34 -3.87 -3.65
N ASN A 266 -17.42 -4.82 -3.53
CA ASN A 266 -17.75 -6.23 -3.34
C ASN A 266 -18.47 -6.47 -2.00
N GLY A 267 -18.07 -5.77 -0.94
CA GLY A 267 -18.74 -5.83 0.35
C GLY A 267 -20.17 -5.28 0.28
N ARG A 268 -20.41 -4.17 -0.43
CA ARG A 268 -21.75 -3.62 -0.66
C ARG A 268 -22.66 -4.62 -1.40
N VAL A 269 -22.18 -5.23 -2.48
CA VAL A 269 -22.95 -6.24 -3.23
C VAL A 269 -23.40 -7.38 -2.32
N LYS A 270 -22.50 -7.88 -1.46
CA LYS A 270 -22.85 -8.92 -0.49
C LYS A 270 -23.94 -8.48 0.49
N ILE A 271 -23.89 -7.24 0.96
CA ILE A 271 -24.93 -6.69 1.87
C ILE A 271 -26.29 -6.63 1.15
N GLU A 272 -26.30 -6.17 -0.10
CA GLU A 272 -27.50 -6.11 -0.94
C GLU A 272 -28.08 -7.52 -1.18
N GLU A 273 -27.24 -8.51 -1.51
CA GLU A 273 -27.65 -9.92 -1.67
C GLU A 273 -28.24 -10.51 -0.38
N THR A 274 -27.64 -10.21 0.78
CA THR A 274 -28.17 -10.64 2.08
C THR A 274 -29.54 -10.02 2.33
N SER A 275 -29.71 -8.73 2.02
CA SER A 275 -31.00 -8.04 2.13
C SER A 275 -32.06 -8.69 1.25
N GLU A 276 -31.74 -9.01 -0.01
CA GLU A 276 -32.65 -9.68 -0.93
C GLU A 276 -33.07 -11.07 -0.40
N LYS A 277 -32.13 -11.87 0.10
CA LYS A 277 -32.42 -13.18 0.72
C LYS A 277 -33.31 -13.05 1.96
N ALA A 278 -33.05 -12.06 2.81
CA ALA A 278 -33.88 -11.80 3.99
C ALA A 278 -35.30 -11.39 3.60
N PHE A 279 -35.46 -10.56 2.56
CA PHE A 279 -36.76 -10.18 2.05
C PHE A 279 -37.53 -11.36 1.44
N GLU A 280 -36.86 -12.21 0.65
CA GLU A 280 -37.49 -13.40 0.08
C GLU A 280 -37.88 -14.42 1.15
N LEU A 281 -37.11 -14.55 2.24
CA LEU A 281 -37.50 -15.33 3.41
C LEU A 281 -38.81 -14.79 4.02
N TYR A 282 -38.88 -13.48 4.28
CA TYR A 282 -40.09 -12.82 4.78
C TYR A 282 -41.30 -13.11 3.89
N LYS A 283 -41.16 -12.84 2.59
CA LYS A 283 -42.20 -13.00 1.58
C LYS A 283 -42.71 -14.43 1.51
N ARG A 284 -41.82 -15.42 1.42
CA ARG A 284 -42.18 -16.84 1.37
C ARG A 284 -42.94 -17.28 2.62
N THR A 285 -42.50 -16.86 3.80
CA THR A 285 -43.16 -17.21 5.06
C THR A 285 -44.55 -16.59 5.16
N MET A 286 -44.71 -15.32 4.77
CA MET A 286 -46.00 -14.64 4.75
C MET A 286 -46.96 -15.24 3.72
N ASP A 287 -46.50 -15.44 2.49
CA ASP A 287 -47.32 -16.00 1.42
C ASP A 287 -47.77 -17.42 1.77
N SER A 288 -46.89 -18.24 2.36
CA SER A 288 -47.25 -19.58 2.85
C SER A 288 -48.30 -19.55 3.97
N LYS A 289 -48.18 -18.63 4.94
CA LYS A 289 -49.18 -18.45 6.01
C LYS A 289 -50.54 -18.02 5.47
N ILE A 290 -50.56 -17.22 4.40
CA ILE A 290 -51.80 -16.78 3.74
C ILE A 290 -52.38 -17.89 2.84
N GLU A 291 -51.56 -18.62 2.10
CA GLU A 291 -52.02 -19.63 1.13
C GLU A 291 -52.45 -20.95 1.80
N SER A 292 -51.80 -21.32 2.90
CA SER A 292 -52.25 -22.46 3.73
C SER A 292 -53.66 -22.26 4.27
N GLN A 293 -54.08 -21.01 4.44
CA GLN A 293 -55.43 -20.65 4.81
C GLN A 293 -56.25 -20.36 3.56
N ARG A 294 -57.14 -21.29 3.17
CA ARG A 294 -58.05 -21.11 2.01
C ARG A 294 -59.05 -19.94 2.18
N ARG A 295 -58.95 -19.15 3.26
CA ARG A 295 -59.89 -18.13 3.73
C ARG A 295 -59.12 -16.98 4.38
N SER A 296 -59.84 -15.89 4.62
CA SER A 296 -59.27 -14.71 5.28
C SER A 296 -58.94 -14.97 6.74
N LEU A 297 -57.76 -14.52 7.15
CA LEU A 297 -57.25 -14.50 8.51
C LEU A 297 -57.83 -13.36 9.35
N GLU A 298 -58.06 -13.63 10.63
CA GLU A 298 -58.30 -12.59 11.63
C GLU A 298 -57.13 -11.59 11.64
N GLU A 299 -57.45 -10.29 11.77
CA GLU A 299 -56.48 -9.21 11.70
C GLU A 299 -55.39 -9.31 12.77
N SER A 300 -55.77 -9.69 13.99
CA SER A 300 -54.84 -9.92 15.11
C SER A 300 -53.82 -11.00 14.80
N PHE A 301 -54.26 -12.11 14.19
CA PHE A 301 -53.41 -13.21 13.79
C PHE A 301 -52.49 -12.83 12.62
N LEU A 302 -53.03 -12.16 11.59
CA LEU A 302 -52.24 -11.68 10.45
C LEU A 302 -51.13 -10.72 10.90
N LYS A 303 -51.42 -9.82 11.84
CA LYS A 303 -50.44 -8.91 12.44
C LYS A 303 -49.37 -9.67 13.24
N SER A 304 -49.76 -10.71 13.98
CA SER A 304 -48.81 -11.59 14.68
C SER A 304 -47.87 -12.29 13.70
N CYS A 305 -48.39 -12.82 12.59
CA CYS A 305 -47.60 -13.47 11.55
C CYS A 305 -46.59 -12.51 10.92
N HIS A 306 -47.00 -11.28 10.59
CA HIS A 306 -46.09 -10.26 10.06
C HIS A 306 -44.99 -9.92 11.06
N SER A 307 -45.33 -9.68 12.33
CA SER A 307 -44.34 -9.34 13.35
C SER A 307 -43.28 -10.44 13.51
N GLU A 308 -43.70 -11.69 13.57
CA GLU A 308 -42.81 -12.85 13.69
C GLU A 308 -41.87 -12.95 12.47
N SER A 309 -42.44 -12.95 11.25
CA SER A 309 -41.65 -13.08 10.03
C SER A 309 -40.74 -11.89 9.76
N LYS A 310 -41.16 -10.67 10.16
CA LYS A 310 -40.31 -9.47 10.11
C LYS A 310 -39.11 -9.62 11.03
N CYS A 311 -39.32 -10.05 12.28
CA CYS A 311 -38.23 -10.29 13.22
C CYS A 311 -37.22 -11.30 12.66
N GLU A 312 -37.69 -12.44 12.15
CA GLU A 312 -36.84 -13.48 11.56
C GLU A 312 -35.98 -12.95 10.39
N ALA A 313 -36.59 -12.19 9.48
CA ALA A 313 -35.87 -11.62 8.33
C ALA A 313 -34.80 -10.60 8.76
N ILE A 314 -35.13 -9.72 9.72
CA ILE A 314 -34.19 -8.72 10.24
C ILE A 314 -33.06 -9.38 11.04
N GLU A 315 -33.36 -10.42 11.81
CA GLU A 315 -32.34 -11.21 12.51
C GLU A 315 -31.40 -11.91 11.54
N ALA A 316 -31.93 -12.55 10.48
CA ALA A 316 -31.12 -13.18 9.43
C ALA A 316 -30.19 -12.17 8.75
N TYR A 317 -30.71 -10.98 8.39
CA TYR A 317 -29.90 -9.91 7.83
C TYR A 317 -28.79 -9.43 8.79
N ASN A 318 -29.14 -9.23 10.07
CA ASN A 318 -28.21 -8.73 11.07
C ASN A 318 -27.11 -9.76 11.41
N MET A 319 -27.43 -11.06 11.41
CA MET A 319 -26.45 -12.12 11.68
C MET A 319 -25.36 -12.14 10.61
N GLU A 320 -25.75 -12.15 9.34
CA GLU A 320 -24.80 -12.20 8.22
C GLU A 320 -23.96 -10.91 8.14
N ASN A 321 -24.54 -9.77 8.55
CA ASN A 321 -23.91 -8.46 8.52
C ASN A 321 -23.35 -8.00 9.89
N GLN A 322 -23.27 -8.87 10.90
CA GLN A 322 -22.90 -8.48 12.27
C GLN A 322 -21.52 -7.80 12.34
N TYR A 323 -20.62 -8.16 11.43
CA TYR A 323 -19.27 -7.65 11.31
C TYR A 323 -19.16 -6.37 10.47
N ALA A 324 -20.28 -5.84 9.93
CA ALA A 324 -20.30 -4.52 9.31
C ALA A 324 -20.23 -3.40 10.36
N LYS A 325 -20.53 -3.69 11.63
CA LYS A 325 -20.55 -2.72 12.75
C LYS A 325 -19.23 -2.03 13.06
N THR A 326 -18.11 -2.59 12.62
CA THR A 326 -16.75 -2.06 12.85
C THR A 326 -16.01 -1.78 11.54
N ASN A 327 -16.74 -1.75 10.42
CA ASN A 327 -16.17 -1.64 9.08
C ASN A 327 -16.65 -0.34 8.40
N ALA A 328 -15.90 0.11 7.41
CA ALA A 328 -16.26 1.21 6.50
C ALA A 328 -17.63 1.07 5.83
N LEU A 329 -18.23 -0.13 5.84
CA LEU A 329 -19.54 -0.43 5.28
C LEU A 329 -20.69 -0.36 6.30
N PHE A 330 -20.44 0.09 7.54
CA PHE A 330 -21.46 0.17 8.58
C PHE A 330 -22.67 1.02 8.15
N VAL A 331 -22.40 2.20 7.62
CA VAL A 331 -23.45 3.14 7.16
C VAL A 331 -24.26 2.51 6.02
N THR A 332 -23.59 1.91 5.04
CA THR A 332 -24.24 1.22 3.92
C THR A 332 -25.12 0.06 4.40
N ALA A 333 -24.66 -0.72 5.38
CA ALA A 333 -25.47 -1.79 5.97
C ALA A 333 -26.70 -1.27 6.73
N ALA A 334 -26.61 -0.10 7.36
CA ALA A 334 -27.76 0.54 7.99
C ALA A 334 -28.78 1.05 6.95
N GLU A 335 -28.31 1.73 5.90
CA GLU A 335 -29.16 2.23 4.81
C GLU A 335 -29.91 1.09 4.11
N ILE A 336 -29.21 0.00 3.77
CA ILE A 336 -29.83 -1.17 3.12
C ILE A 336 -30.84 -1.85 4.06
N ARG A 337 -30.59 -1.85 5.37
CA ARG A 337 -31.55 -2.37 6.34
C ARG A 337 -32.84 -1.56 6.36
N GLU A 338 -32.76 -0.24 6.28
CA GLU A 338 -33.95 0.61 6.20
C GLU A 338 -34.76 0.33 4.92
N ILE A 339 -34.07 0.10 3.79
CA ILE A 339 -34.70 -0.32 2.53
C ILE A 339 -35.40 -1.69 2.70
N LEU A 340 -34.75 -2.66 3.33
CA LEU A 340 -35.33 -3.97 3.65
C LEU A 340 -36.60 -3.82 4.49
N GLU A 341 -36.55 -3.06 5.58
CA GLU A 341 -37.70 -2.82 6.45
C GLU A 341 -38.86 -2.18 5.68
N LYS A 342 -38.58 -1.20 4.80
CA LYS A 342 -39.58 -0.58 3.94
C LYS A 342 -40.23 -1.58 2.98
N ASN A 343 -39.43 -2.41 2.31
CA ASN A 343 -39.94 -3.44 1.39
C ASN A 343 -40.83 -4.46 2.12
N ILE A 344 -40.47 -4.83 3.35
CA ILE A 344 -41.29 -5.69 4.22
C ILE A 344 -42.65 -5.06 4.51
N GLU A 345 -42.70 -3.77 4.88
CA GLU A 345 -43.95 -3.07 5.15
C GLU A 345 -44.82 -2.93 3.89
N GLU A 346 -44.22 -2.65 2.73
CA GLU A 346 -44.93 -2.58 1.46
C GLU A 346 -45.55 -3.92 1.06
N HIS A 347 -44.81 -5.03 1.22
CA HIS A 347 -45.35 -6.37 0.95
C HIS A 347 -46.45 -6.74 1.96
N TYR A 348 -46.30 -6.37 3.23
CA TYR A 348 -47.36 -6.57 4.22
C TYR A 348 -48.67 -5.86 3.84
N GLY A 349 -48.57 -4.62 3.33
CA GLY A 349 -49.73 -3.91 2.80
C GLY A 349 -50.46 -4.69 1.69
N THR A 350 -49.70 -5.34 0.80
CA THR A 350 -50.25 -6.21 -0.25
C THR A 350 -50.93 -7.45 0.34
N CYS A 351 -50.31 -8.09 1.33
CA CYS A 351 -50.90 -9.22 2.07
C CYS A 351 -52.24 -8.86 2.73
N VAL A 352 -52.33 -7.68 3.36
CA VAL A 352 -53.56 -7.18 3.99
C VAL A 352 -54.67 -6.99 2.95
N GLN A 353 -54.37 -6.35 1.81
CA GLN A 353 -55.34 -6.17 0.73
C GLN A 353 -55.90 -7.51 0.22
N LYS A 354 -55.02 -8.50 0.00
CA LYS A 354 -55.42 -9.85 -0.40
C LYS A 354 -56.30 -10.52 0.66
N ASN A 355 -55.97 -10.35 1.94
CA ASN A 355 -56.75 -10.88 3.04
C ASN A 355 -58.17 -10.27 3.11
N ASP A 356 -58.28 -8.96 2.93
CA ASP A 356 -59.57 -8.25 2.89
C ASP A 356 -60.44 -8.66 1.71
N GLU A 357 -59.83 -8.93 0.56
CA GLU A 357 -60.54 -9.45 -0.61
C GLU A 357 -61.14 -10.84 -0.32
N MET A 358 -60.36 -11.73 0.30
CA MET A 358 -60.85 -13.04 0.73
C MET A 358 -61.99 -12.92 1.75
N LYS A 359 -61.89 -11.97 2.67
CA LYS A 359 -62.93 -11.69 3.69
C LYS A 359 -64.24 -11.28 3.03
N ARG A 360 -64.17 -10.36 2.05
CA ARG A 360 -65.35 -9.91 1.29
C ARG A 360 -66.00 -11.05 0.51
N LYS A 361 -65.20 -11.85 -0.22
CA LYS A 361 -65.67 -13.02 -0.97
C LYS A 361 -66.34 -14.05 -0.06
N GLY A 362 -65.75 -14.32 1.11
CA GLY A 362 -66.32 -15.25 2.07
C GLY A 362 -67.65 -14.76 2.68
N ARG A 363 -67.81 -13.46 2.95
CA ARG A 363 -69.12 -12.90 3.40
C ARG A 363 -70.24 -13.15 2.39
N VAL A 364 -69.97 -12.89 1.11
CA VAL A 364 -70.94 -13.16 0.03
C VAL A 364 -71.35 -14.64 0.02
N LYS A 365 -70.38 -15.55 0.20
CA LYS A 365 -70.65 -16.99 0.28
C LYS A 365 -71.50 -17.36 1.50
N ILE A 366 -71.23 -16.78 2.67
CA ILE A 366 -72.04 -17.00 3.90
C ILE A 366 -73.49 -16.59 3.66
N ASP A 367 -73.71 -15.41 3.09
CA ASP A 367 -75.06 -14.89 2.80
C ASP A 367 -75.80 -15.79 1.80
N GLU A 368 -75.12 -16.27 0.76
CA GLU A 368 -75.69 -17.18 -0.22
C GLU A 368 -76.05 -18.54 0.40
N THR A 369 -75.18 -19.09 1.23
CA THR A 369 -75.45 -20.33 1.98
C THR A 369 -76.62 -20.16 2.94
N SER A 370 -76.73 -19.02 3.63
CA SER A 370 -77.87 -18.69 4.48
C SER A 370 -79.20 -18.66 3.70
N LYS A 371 -79.20 -18.02 2.52
CA LYS A 371 -80.36 -18.01 1.61
C LYS A 371 -80.73 -19.43 1.15
N LYS A 372 -79.75 -20.26 0.74
CA LYS A 372 -79.98 -21.65 0.33
C LYS A 372 -80.54 -22.50 1.47
N ALA A 373 -80.02 -22.35 2.69
CA ALA A 373 -80.52 -23.02 3.88
C ALA A 373 -81.98 -22.63 4.19
N PHE A 374 -82.33 -21.35 4.07
CA PHE A 374 -83.71 -20.89 4.24
C PHE A 374 -84.67 -21.46 3.17
N VAL A 375 -84.22 -21.54 1.91
CA VAL A 375 -85.00 -22.18 0.82
C VAL A 375 -85.17 -23.68 1.10
N LEU A 376 -84.14 -24.37 1.58
CA LEU A 376 -84.21 -25.78 1.97
C LEU A 376 -85.21 -26.00 3.11
N TYR A 377 -85.20 -25.12 4.12
CA TYR A 377 -86.19 -25.12 5.19
C TYR A 377 -87.62 -25.04 4.62
N LYS A 378 -87.90 -24.05 3.75
CA LYS A 378 -89.23 -23.87 3.13
C LYS A 378 -89.67 -25.11 2.34
N ARG A 379 -88.82 -25.60 1.43
CA ARG A 379 -89.14 -26.79 0.61
C ARG A 379 -89.41 -28.03 1.45
N THR A 380 -88.63 -28.23 2.51
CA THR A 380 -88.81 -29.37 3.42
C THR A 380 -90.12 -29.24 4.21
N MET A 381 -90.47 -28.02 4.65
CA MET A 381 -91.75 -27.74 5.29
C MET A 381 -92.93 -28.01 4.35
N ASP A 382 -92.90 -27.44 3.14
CA ASP A 382 -94.00 -27.56 2.17
C ASP A 382 -94.24 -29.03 1.78
N SER A 383 -93.17 -29.78 1.46
CA SER A 383 -93.26 -31.20 1.14
C SER A 383 -93.80 -32.05 2.30
N LYS A 384 -93.50 -31.67 3.56
CA LYS A 384 -94.01 -32.37 4.74
C LYS A 384 -95.48 -32.06 5.02
N ILE A 385 -95.90 -30.82 4.79
CA ILE A 385 -97.30 -30.43 4.89
C ILE A 385 -98.13 -31.17 3.83
N GLU A 386 -97.60 -31.26 2.61
CA GLU A 386 -98.25 -31.95 1.49
C GLU A 386 -98.40 -33.46 1.74
N THR A 387 -97.40 -34.10 2.34
CA THR A 387 -97.44 -35.55 2.66
C THR A 387 -98.39 -35.93 3.79
N HIS A 388 -98.80 -35.01 4.67
CA HIS A 388 -99.66 -35.31 5.83
C HIS A 388 -101.14 -34.87 5.65
N GLY A 389 -101.50 -34.17 4.56
CA GLY A 389 -102.88 -33.74 4.29
C GLY A 389 -103.35 -32.51 5.08
N ARG A 390 -104.49 -31.90 4.68
CA ARG A 390 -104.93 -30.53 5.04
C ARG A 390 -105.27 -30.25 6.52
N CYS A 391 -105.22 -31.23 7.42
CA CYS A 391 -105.49 -31.04 8.85
C CYS A 391 -104.37 -31.66 9.69
N LEU A 392 -103.26 -30.93 9.83
CA LEU A 392 -102.16 -31.28 10.72
C LEU A 392 -102.48 -30.85 12.16
N GLU A 393 -102.41 -31.77 13.12
CA GLU A 393 -102.39 -31.43 14.54
C GLU A 393 -101.17 -30.56 14.87
N ASP A 394 -101.31 -29.63 15.82
CA ASP A 394 -100.24 -28.70 16.24
C ASP A 394 -98.93 -29.43 16.64
N SER A 395 -99.03 -30.65 17.14
CA SER A 395 -97.89 -31.52 17.50
C SER A 395 -97.08 -31.96 16.27
N LEU A 396 -97.75 -32.35 15.19
CA LEU A 396 -97.12 -32.78 13.93
C LEU A 396 -96.52 -31.60 13.16
N LEU A 397 -97.17 -30.43 13.17
CA LEU A 397 -96.64 -29.21 12.56
C LEU A 397 -95.35 -28.74 13.27
N LYS A 398 -95.32 -28.81 14.60
CA LYS A 398 -94.09 -28.54 15.40
C LYS A 398 -92.97 -29.52 15.09
N SER A 399 -93.30 -30.80 14.90
CA SER A 399 -92.33 -31.83 14.50
C SER A 399 -91.74 -31.54 13.11
N CYS A 400 -92.59 -31.20 12.13
CA CYS A 400 -92.17 -30.82 10.78
C CYS A 400 -91.28 -29.58 10.79
N HIS A 401 -91.62 -28.57 11.60
CA HIS A 401 -90.82 -27.36 11.81
C HIS A 401 -89.43 -27.69 12.38
N SER A 402 -89.38 -28.45 13.47
CA SER A 402 -88.14 -28.81 14.16
C SER A 402 -87.17 -29.57 13.25
N GLU A 403 -87.69 -30.53 12.47
CA GLU A 403 -86.85 -31.33 11.58
C GLU A 403 -86.38 -30.51 10.36
N SER A 404 -87.25 -29.68 9.78
CA SER A 404 -86.88 -28.80 8.66
C SER A 404 -85.85 -27.76 9.08
N LYS A 405 -86.00 -27.19 10.28
CA LYS A 405 -85.03 -26.28 10.91
C LYS A 405 -83.69 -26.97 11.12
N SER A 406 -83.70 -28.17 11.71
CA SER A 406 -82.49 -28.95 11.96
C SER A 406 -81.75 -29.30 10.65
N LYS A 407 -82.47 -29.71 9.61
CA LYS A 407 -81.90 -29.99 8.28
C LYS A 407 -81.28 -28.74 7.64
N ALA A 408 -81.95 -27.60 7.71
CA ALA A 408 -81.45 -26.34 7.17
C ALA A 408 -80.21 -25.83 7.92
N ILE A 409 -80.20 -25.88 9.26
CA ILE A 409 -79.04 -25.48 10.07
C ILE A 409 -77.86 -26.45 9.87
N ALA A 410 -78.12 -27.75 9.77
CA ALA A 410 -77.08 -28.72 9.46
C ALA A 410 -76.43 -28.46 8.08
N ALA A 411 -77.24 -28.12 7.08
CA ALA A 411 -76.74 -27.75 5.75
C ALA A 411 -75.91 -26.47 5.78
N TYR A 412 -76.37 -25.43 6.49
CA TYR A 412 -75.61 -24.19 6.68
C TYR A 412 -74.27 -24.44 7.38
N ASN A 413 -74.29 -25.18 8.49
CA ASN A 413 -73.09 -25.46 9.29
C ASN A 413 -72.07 -26.29 8.51
N ARG A 414 -72.51 -27.22 7.66
CA ARG A 414 -71.60 -28.04 6.83
C ARG A 414 -70.77 -27.19 5.86
N GLU A 415 -71.38 -26.17 5.28
CA GLU A 415 -70.73 -25.29 4.30
C GLU A 415 -69.93 -24.15 4.95
N ASN A 416 -70.26 -23.79 6.20
CA ASN A 416 -69.68 -22.67 6.95
C ASN A 416 -68.94 -23.14 8.22
N GLN A 417 -68.15 -24.20 8.12
CA GLN A 417 -67.22 -24.60 9.19
C GLN A 417 -66.00 -23.70 9.13
N TYR A 418 -65.95 -22.67 9.97
CA TYR A 418 -64.81 -21.74 10.09
C TYR A 418 -63.98 -22.06 11.33
N ASP A 419 -62.66 -21.93 11.21
CA ASP A 419 -61.73 -22.04 12.34
C ASP A 419 -61.73 -20.74 13.14
N ARG A 420 -61.29 -20.80 14.40
CA ARG A 420 -61.31 -19.63 15.30
C ARG A 420 -60.46 -18.47 14.79
N ASN A 421 -59.44 -18.75 13.98
CA ASN A 421 -58.54 -17.75 13.40
C ASN A 421 -59.04 -17.22 12.04
N ASP A 422 -60.20 -17.70 11.54
CA ASP A 422 -60.82 -17.16 10.34
C ASP A 422 -61.51 -15.82 10.64
N ALA A 423 -61.29 -14.81 9.80
CA ALA A 423 -61.89 -13.48 9.93
C ALA A 423 -63.43 -13.48 9.85
N LEU A 424 -64.02 -14.59 9.41
CA LEU A 424 -65.46 -14.75 9.22
C LEU A 424 -66.10 -15.68 10.24
N PHE A 425 -65.32 -16.22 11.19
CA PHE A 425 -65.83 -17.09 12.24
C PHE A 425 -67.02 -16.48 12.99
N VAL A 426 -66.85 -15.24 13.47
CA VAL A 426 -67.90 -14.50 14.19
C VAL A 426 -69.07 -14.18 13.26
N THR A 427 -68.80 -13.68 12.06
CA THR A 427 -69.86 -13.33 11.09
C THR A 427 -70.71 -14.54 10.68
N ALA A 428 -70.10 -15.71 10.50
CA ALA A 428 -70.84 -16.94 10.20
C ALA A 428 -71.73 -17.38 11.37
N ALA A 429 -71.28 -17.19 12.61
CA ALA A 429 -72.06 -17.46 13.82
C ALA A 429 -73.24 -16.48 13.97
N GLU A 430 -73.01 -15.18 13.74
CA GLU A 430 -74.06 -14.15 13.76
C GLU A 430 -75.14 -14.42 12.68
N VAL A 431 -74.73 -14.73 11.45
CA VAL A 431 -75.68 -15.05 10.36
C VAL A 431 -76.46 -16.32 10.66
N ARG A 432 -75.85 -17.31 11.32
CA ARG A 432 -76.56 -18.51 11.79
C ARG A 432 -77.62 -18.14 12.81
N GLU A 433 -77.32 -17.30 13.79
CA GLU A 433 -78.28 -16.86 14.79
C GLU A 433 -79.45 -16.11 14.15
N ILE A 434 -79.17 -15.21 13.20
CA ILE A 434 -80.21 -14.53 12.41
C ILE A 434 -81.07 -15.53 11.63
N LEU A 435 -80.46 -16.54 11.03
CA LEU A 435 -81.18 -17.60 10.31
C LEU A 435 -82.10 -18.40 11.26
N GLU A 436 -81.61 -18.76 12.45
CA GLU A 436 -82.41 -19.42 13.48
C GLU A 436 -83.57 -18.54 13.98
N LEU A 437 -83.38 -17.22 14.11
CA LEU A 437 -84.43 -16.26 14.43
C LEU A 437 -85.50 -16.20 13.32
N ARG A 438 -85.11 -16.23 12.04
CA ARG A 438 -86.04 -16.21 10.90
C ARG A 438 -86.95 -17.43 10.84
N PHE A 439 -86.59 -18.54 11.48
CA PHE A 439 -87.46 -19.71 11.57
C PHE A 439 -88.56 -19.58 12.64
N ARG A 440 -88.41 -18.70 13.64
CA ARG A 440 -89.37 -18.54 14.76
C ARG A 440 -90.81 -18.14 14.42
N PRO A 441 -91.15 -17.42 13.33
CA PRO A 441 -92.53 -17.06 13.03
C PRO A 441 -93.49 -18.27 12.89
N PHE A 442 -92.97 -19.47 12.58
CA PHE A 442 -93.76 -20.71 12.56
C PHE A 442 -94.08 -21.26 13.96
N GLU A 443 -93.28 -20.96 14.99
CA GLU A 443 -93.61 -21.30 16.38
C GLU A 443 -94.82 -20.49 16.88
N ASN A 444 -94.96 -19.23 16.43
CA ASN A 444 -96.11 -18.38 16.74
C ASN A 444 -97.37 -18.68 15.92
N TRP A 445 -97.25 -19.34 14.76
CA TRP A 445 -98.41 -19.80 13.97
C TRP A 445 -99.25 -20.82 14.76
N THR A 446 -98.59 -21.69 15.56
CA THR A 446 -99.27 -22.65 16.46
C THR A 446 -99.90 -22.04 17.72
N LYS A 447 -99.67 -20.75 18.02
CA LYS A 447 -100.39 -20.05 19.10
C LYS A 447 -101.72 -19.45 18.62
N ASN A 448 -101.81 -19.07 17.35
CA ASN A 448 -103.02 -18.48 16.76
C ASN A 448 -103.93 -19.51 16.06
N SER A 449 -103.48 -20.74 15.84
CA SER A 449 -104.30 -21.83 15.26
C SER A 449 -105.39 -22.38 16.20
N LYS A 450 -105.41 -21.98 17.48
CA LYS A 450 -106.52 -22.32 18.40
C LYS A 450 -107.85 -21.59 18.11
N MET A 451 -107.91 -20.73 17.09
CA MET A 451 -109.14 -20.09 16.66
C MET A 451 -109.44 -20.44 15.20
N LYS A 452 -110.49 -21.24 15.02
CA LYS A 452 -111.08 -21.74 13.76
C LYS A 452 -110.38 -22.94 13.15
N TYR A 453 -110.86 -24.14 13.49
CA TYR A 453 -111.43 -25.10 12.54
C TYR A 453 -112.29 -26.10 13.35
N GLN A 454 -113.53 -25.71 13.65
CA GLN A 454 -114.58 -26.67 13.99
C GLN A 454 -115.11 -27.25 12.68
N CYS A 455 -114.97 -28.57 12.53
CA CYS A 455 -115.68 -29.34 11.52
C CYS A 455 -117.19 -29.30 11.78
N GLY A 456 -117.99 -29.12 10.73
CA GLY A 456 -119.43 -29.37 10.79
C GLY A 456 -120.23 -28.76 9.64
N GLY A 457 -120.76 -29.64 8.77
CA GLY A 457 -122.15 -29.63 8.27
C GLY A 457 -122.70 -28.40 7.54
N GLU A 458 -123.01 -28.61 6.25
CA GLU A 458 -124.22 -28.20 5.52
C GLU A 458 -124.87 -26.81 5.75
N ASP A 459 -124.98 -26.10 4.61
CA ASP A 459 -126.04 -25.17 4.19
C ASP A 459 -126.63 -24.16 5.18
N GLU A 460 -126.32 -22.88 4.97
CA GLU A 460 -127.23 -21.89 4.35
C GLU A 460 -126.72 -20.45 4.56
N ARG A 461 -126.75 -19.68 3.46
CA ARG A 461 -127.02 -18.24 3.38
C ARG A 461 -126.43 -17.32 4.46
N SER A 462 -125.55 -16.42 4.02
CA SER A 462 -125.95 -15.02 3.81
C SER A 462 -124.85 -14.22 3.13
N ASN A 463 -125.25 -13.54 2.05
CA ASN A 463 -124.58 -12.41 1.44
C ASN A 463 -124.11 -11.40 2.50
N ILE A 464 -123.01 -10.69 2.21
CA ILE A 464 -123.06 -9.26 1.83
C ILE A 464 -121.67 -8.86 1.29
N ASN A 465 -121.73 -8.23 0.11
CA ASN A 465 -120.67 -7.65 -0.72
C ASN A 465 -119.73 -6.69 0.03
N VAL A 466 -118.47 -6.63 -0.44
CA VAL A 466 -117.79 -5.39 -0.83
C VAL A 466 -116.91 -5.72 -2.04
N GLU A 467 -116.96 -4.85 -3.06
CA GLU A 467 -116.17 -4.90 -4.31
C GLU A 467 -114.66 -5.03 -4.12
#